data_AF-A0A9E5Y2Y5-F1
#
_entry.id   AF-A0A9E5Y2Y5-F1
#
_cell.length_a   1.000
_cell.length_b   1.000
_cell.length_c   1.000
_cell.angle_alpha   90.00
_cell.angle_beta   90.00
_cell.angle_gamma   90.00
#
_symmetry.space_group_name_H-M   'P 1'
#
loop_
_entity.id
_entity.type
_entity.pdbx_description
1 polymer ?
#
loop_
_entity_poly.entity_id
_entity_poly.type
_entity_poly.pdbx_seq_one_letter_code
_entity_poly.pdbx_strand_id
1 'polypeptide(L)'
;MYNKNNTVTKKIYIKNMLGKCCLRAVKRDFEDAGIKVSKIKDNFAEIQFDPDKISMKTVSDILSVSGLSLIKTREEKIIEELKKAVHELIHEMNNVDSIAKKSDYIVGKLGLNYRYLSKIFSN
;
A
#
# COMPACT_ATOMS: atom_id res chain seq x y z
N MET A 1 21.46 -26.24 22.33
CA MET A 1 21.55 -24.83 21.91
C MET A 1 20.99 -24.72 20.50
N TYR A 2 19.78 -24.20 20.31
CA TYR A 2 19.28 -23.87 18.98
C TYR A 2 18.71 -22.45 19.03
N ASN A 3 19.47 -21.49 18.53
CA ASN A 3 18.92 -20.17 18.21
C ASN A 3 19.28 -19.88 16.76
N LYS A 4 18.52 -20.52 15.86
CA LYS A 4 18.54 -20.17 14.44
C LYS A 4 17.53 -19.04 14.33
N ASN A 5 17.99 -17.79 14.35
CA ASN A 5 17.14 -16.63 14.07
C ASN A 5 16.67 -16.74 12.62
N ASN A 6 15.59 -17.50 12.39
CA ASN A 6 15.09 -17.84 11.07
C ASN A 6 14.17 -16.71 10.58
N THR A 7 14.73 -15.51 10.42
CA THR A 7 13.95 -14.38 9.93
C THR A 7 13.59 -14.57 8.47
N VAL A 8 12.32 -14.38 8.12
CA VAL A 8 11.84 -14.41 6.74
C VAL A 8 11.61 -12.99 6.25
N THR A 9 11.85 -12.75 4.96
CA THR A 9 11.50 -11.49 4.30
C THR A 9 10.25 -11.70 3.46
N LYS A 10 9.26 -10.82 3.62
CA LYS A 10 7.99 -10.90 2.91
C LYS A 10 7.59 -9.53 2.37
N LYS A 11 7.17 -9.52 1.10
CA LYS A 11 6.56 -8.35 0.47
C LYS A 11 5.06 -8.33 0.76
N ILE A 12 4.59 -7.27 1.38
CA ILE A 12 3.18 -7.02 1.68
C ILE A 12 2.70 -5.78 0.93
N TYR A 13 1.42 -5.77 0.59
CA TYR A 13 0.75 -4.63 -0.02
C TYR A 13 -0.25 -4.05 0.98
N ILE A 14 -0.25 -2.73 1.15
CA ILE A 14 -0.96 -2.01 2.20
C ILE A 14 -1.98 -1.06 1.56
N LYS A 15 -3.23 -1.19 1.99
CA LYS A 15 -4.37 -0.36 1.62
C LYS A 15 -4.34 0.95 2.41
N ASN A 16 -4.82 2.03 1.80
CA ASN A 16 -4.91 3.38 2.37
C ASN A 16 -3.56 4.03 2.72
N MET A 17 -2.45 3.57 2.12
CA MET A 17 -1.13 4.20 2.27
C MET A 17 -0.96 5.34 1.24
N LEU A 18 -1.65 6.46 1.45
CA LEU A 18 -1.77 7.55 0.46
C LEU A 18 -0.73 8.68 0.62
N GLY A 19 -0.03 8.76 1.76
CA GLY A 19 0.86 9.88 2.05
C GLY A 19 2.03 9.55 2.97
N LYS A 20 2.94 10.52 3.11
CA LYS A 20 4.20 10.41 3.88
C LYS A 20 3.96 10.14 5.38
N CYS A 21 2.82 10.55 5.94
CA CYS A 21 2.46 10.29 7.33
C CYS A 21 2.20 8.78 7.58
N CYS A 22 1.47 8.11 6.68
CA CYS A 22 1.21 6.67 6.77
C CYS A 22 2.53 5.87 6.76
N LEU A 23 3.50 6.28 5.94
CA LEU A 23 4.81 5.64 5.86
C LEU A 23 5.53 5.62 7.21
N ARG A 24 5.51 6.77 7.92
CA ARG A 24 6.16 6.92 9.23
C ARG A 24 5.44 6.12 10.29
N ALA A 25 4.11 6.12 10.29
CA ALA A 25 3.30 5.33 11.22
C ALA A 25 3.60 3.82 11.04
N VAL A 26 3.49 3.30 9.81
CA VAL A 26 3.76 1.88 9.51
C VAL A 26 5.16 1.46 9.94
N LYS A 27 6.18 2.28 9.64
CA LYS A 27 7.55 1.95 10.01
C LYS A 27 7.70 1.84 11.52
N ARG A 28 7.19 2.84 12.26
CA ARG A 28 7.21 2.85 13.72
C ARG A 28 6.46 1.66 14.31
N ASP A 29 5.22 1.45 13.89
CA ASP A 29 4.34 0.41 14.45
C ASP A 29 4.93 -1.00 14.22
N PHE A 30 5.58 -1.21 13.07
CA PHE A 30 6.29 -2.47 12.80
C PHE A 30 7.59 -2.61 13.61
N GLU A 31 8.41 -1.56 13.72
CA GLU A 31 9.65 -1.59 14.51
C GLU A 31 9.35 -1.83 16.00
N ASP A 32 8.31 -1.20 16.55
CA ASP A 32 7.85 -1.39 17.93
C ASP A 32 7.37 -2.84 18.19
N ALA A 33 6.89 -3.53 17.15
CA ALA A 33 6.49 -4.93 17.20
C ALA A 33 7.63 -5.93 16.89
N GLY A 34 8.87 -5.45 16.71
CA GLY A 34 10.02 -6.29 16.35
C GLY A 34 10.04 -6.75 14.89
N ILE A 35 9.29 -6.08 14.01
CA ILE A 35 9.27 -6.31 12.56
C ILE A 35 10.17 -5.27 11.91
N LYS A 36 11.21 -5.72 11.19
CA LYS A 36 12.10 -4.81 10.48
C LYS A 36 11.52 -4.47 9.10
N VAL A 37 11.40 -3.19 8.78
CA VAL A 37 10.99 -2.74 7.44
C VAL A 37 12.25 -2.46 6.60
N SER A 38 12.55 -3.34 5.62
CA SER A 38 13.73 -3.19 4.76
C SER A 38 13.51 -2.19 3.62
N LYS A 39 12.28 -2.15 3.11
CA LYS A 39 11.89 -1.26 2.01
C LYS A 39 10.43 -0.89 2.15
N ILE A 40 10.13 0.37 1.90
CA ILE A 40 8.75 0.84 1.83
C ILE A 40 8.64 1.80 0.65
N LYS A 41 7.71 1.51 -0.26
CA LYS A 41 7.50 2.32 -1.45
C LYS A 41 6.06 2.16 -1.92
N ASP A 42 5.45 3.27 -2.30
CA ASP A 42 4.10 3.31 -2.85
C ASP A 42 3.07 2.67 -1.91
N ASN A 43 2.45 1.54 -2.28
CA ASN A 43 1.50 0.78 -1.47
C ASN A 43 2.10 -0.57 -1.03
N PHE A 44 3.42 -0.72 -0.97
CA PHE A 44 4.05 -1.96 -0.50
C PHE A 44 5.17 -1.73 0.51
N ALA A 45 5.37 -2.73 1.36
CA ALA A 45 6.49 -2.82 2.27
C ALA A 45 7.13 -4.21 2.16
N GLU A 46 8.46 -4.27 2.20
CA GLU A 46 9.21 -5.49 2.45
C GLU A 46 9.53 -5.52 3.94
N ILE A 47 8.98 -6.51 4.63
CA ILE A 47 9.11 -6.70 6.06
C ILE A 47 9.91 -7.97 6.35
N GLN A 48 10.73 -7.91 7.38
CA GLN A 48 11.53 -9.02 7.87
C GLN A 48 11.14 -9.32 9.31
N PHE A 49 10.74 -10.56 9.59
CA PHE A 49 10.26 -10.97 10.91
C PHE A 49 10.55 -12.44 11.18
N ASP A 50 10.47 -12.84 12.45
CA ASP A 50 10.56 -14.22 12.91
C ASP A 50 9.19 -14.91 12.76
N PRO A 51 9.02 -15.89 11.84
CA PRO A 51 7.73 -16.51 11.58
C PRO A 51 7.20 -17.34 12.76
N ASP A 52 8.07 -17.73 13.70
CA ASP A 52 7.67 -18.46 14.90
C ASP A 52 7.06 -17.53 15.97
N LYS A 53 7.34 -16.22 15.88
CA LYS A 53 6.85 -15.19 16.81
C LYS A 53 5.77 -14.30 16.23
N ILE A 54 5.83 -14.04 14.92
CA ILE A 54 4.99 -13.06 14.25
C ILE A 54 4.22 -13.74 13.13
N SER A 55 2.89 -13.66 13.24
CA SER A 55 1.98 -14.17 12.23
C SER A 55 1.53 -13.04 11.29
N MET A 56 1.02 -13.40 10.11
CA MET A 56 0.35 -12.42 9.23
C MET A 56 -0.89 -11.79 9.87
N LYS A 57 -1.50 -12.45 10.86
CA LYS A 57 -2.60 -11.86 11.64
C LYS A 57 -2.08 -10.70 12.48
N THR A 58 -0.97 -10.89 13.19
CA THR A 58 -0.28 -9.83 13.94
C THR A 58 0.06 -8.63 13.05
N VAL A 59 0.59 -8.89 11.84
CA VAL A 59 0.84 -7.82 10.84
C VAL A 59 -0.44 -7.07 10.47
N SER A 60 -1.54 -7.78 10.26
CA SER A 60 -2.84 -7.16 9.96
C SER A 60 -3.38 -6.35 11.13
N ASP A 61 -3.22 -6.83 12.36
CA ASP A 61 -3.70 -6.18 13.58
C ASP A 61 -2.93 -4.87 13.80
N ILE A 62 -1.61 -4.88 13.64
CA ILE A 62 -0.77 -3.67 13.70
C ILE A 62 -1.22 -2.62 12.69
N LEU A 63 -1.45 -3.02 11.43
CA LEU A 63 -1.92 -2.08 10.40
C LEU A 63 -3.29 -1.48 10.73
N SER A 64 -4.19 -2.27 11.33
CA SER A 64 -5.55 -1.83 11.63
C SER A 64 -5.62 -0.71 12.67
N VAL A 65 -4.67 -0.68 13.63
CA VAL A 65 -4.54 0.43 14.61
C VAL A 65 -4.34 1.78 13.91
N SER A 66 -3.62 1.77 12.79
CA SER A 66 -3.34 2.97 11.99
C SER A 66 -4.37 3.19 10.86
N GLY A 67 -5.51 2.48 10.86
CA GLY A 67 -6.54 2.57 9.81
C GLY A 67 -6.12 1.97 8.47
N LEU A 68 -5.04 1.19 8.45
CA LEU A 68 -4.49 0.53 7.28
C LEU A 68 -4.90 -0.95 7.26
N SER A 69 -4.78 -1.58 6.10
CA SER A 69 -5.05 -3.01 5.98
C SER A 69 -4.21 -3.65 4.89
N LEU A 70 -4.11 -4.98 4.89
CA LEU A 70 -3.44 -5.72 3.83
C LEU A 70 -4.33 -5.80 2.59
N ILE A 71 -3.76 -5.53 1.42
CA ILE A 71 -4.40 -5.79 0.13
C ILE A 71 -4.38 -7.30 -0.13
N LYS A 72 -5.55 -7.87 -0.40
CA LYS A 72 -5.73 -9.32 -0.62
C LYS A 72 -6.05 -9.67 -2.06
N THR A 73 -6.70 -8.76 -2.79
CA THR A 73 -7.12 -9.01 -4.18
C THR A 73 -6.42 -8.09 -5.17
N ARG A 74 -6.42 -8.52 -6.44
CA ARG A 74 -5.91 -7.68 -7.54
C ARG A 74 -6.74 -6.42 -7.70
N GLU A 75 -8.06 -6.49 -7.54
CA GLU A 75 -8.95 -5.33 -7.66
C GLU A 75 -8.67 -4.30 -6.56
N GLU A 76 -8.47 -4.74 -5.32
CA GLU A 76 -8.06 -3.86 -4.23
C GLU A 76 -6.74 -3.15 -4.55
N LYS A 77 -5.77 -3.89 -5.12
CA LYS A 77 -4.50 -3.30 -5.54
C LYS A 77 -4.70 -2.19 -6.58
N ILE A 78 -5.54 -2.44 -7.60
CA ILE A 78 -5.81 -1.46 -8.65
C ILE A 78 -6.56 -0.24 -8.09
N ILE A 79 -7.51 -0.44 -7.18
CA ILE A 79 -8.23 0.66 -6.52
C ILE A 79 -7.25 1.55 -5.75
N GLU A 80 -6.29 0.97 -5.03
CA GLU A 80 -5.31 1.74 -4.28
C GLU A 80 -4.32 2.48 -5.20
N GLU A 81 -3.88 1.85 -6.30
CA GLU A 81 -3.07 2.51 -7.33
C GLU A 81 -3.83 3.67 -8.00
N LEU A 82 -5.14 3.50 -8.23
CA LEU A 82 -6.04 4.52 -8.77
C LEU A 82 -6.20 5.70 -7.79
N LYS A 83 -6.49 5.44 -6.52
CA LYS A 83 -6.57 6.49 -5.48
C LYS A 83 -5.26 7.29 -5.40
N LYS A 84 -4.13 6.61 -5.53
CA LYS A 84 -2.82 7.25 -5.55
C LYS A 84 -2.59 8.10 -6.80
N ALA A 85 -2.98 7.61 -7.98
CA ALA A 85 -2.93 8.40 -9.20
C ALA A 85 -3.78 9.68 -9.10
N VAL A 86 -4.97 9.59 -8.49
CA VAL A 86 -5.81 10.76 -8.20
C VAL A 86 -5.13 11.71 -7.21
N HIS A 87 -4.54 11.20 -6.13
CA HIS A 87 -3.80 12.00 -5.16
C HIS A 87 -2.65 12.78 -5.81
N GLU A 88 -1.83 12.11 -6.63
CA GLU A 88 -0.73 12.76 -7.37
C GLU A 88 -1.25 13.81 -8.35
N LEU A 89 -2.35 13.53 -9.06
CA LEU A 89 -2.94 14.49 -9.98
C LEU A 89 -3.40 15.78 -9.26
N ILE A 90 -3.97 15.63 -8.06
CA ILE A 90 -4.46 16.76 -7.26
C ILE A 90 -3.30 17.55 -6.66
N HIS A 91 -2.31 16.88 -6.08
CA HIS A 91 -1.29 17.51 -5.25
C HIS A 91 0.02 17.84 -5.99
N GLU A 92 0.40 17.05 -7.00
CA GLU A 92 1.70 17.19 -7.69
C GLU A 92 1.55 17.83 -9.08
N MET A 93 0.37 17.72 -9.71
CA MET A 93 0.13 18.24 -11.07
C MET A 93 -0.74 19.50 -11.12
N ASN A 94 -0.92 20.21 -9.99
CA ASN A 94 -1.74 21.42 -9.87
C ASN A 94 -3.17 21.27 -10.44
N ASN A 95 -3.79 20.08 -10.35
CA ASN A 95 -5.15 19.85 -10.84
C ASN A 95 -5.35 20.26 -12.32
N VAL A 96 -4.71 19.54 -13.26
CA VAL A 96 -4.85 19.74 -14.72
C VAL A 96 -6.27 20.16 -15.14
N ASP A 97 -6.39 21.21 -15.95
CA ASP A 97 -7.61 22.02 -16.12
C ASP A 97 -8.85 21.29 -16.68
N SER A 98 -8.75 20.09 -17.25
CA SER A 98 -9.89 19.38 -17.85
C SER A 98 -10.04 17.92 -17.43
N ILE A 99 -11.29 17.46 -17.29
CA ILE A 99 -11.64 16.07 -16.91
C ILE A 99 -11.06 15.06 -17.91
N ALA A 100 -11.10 15.36 -19.21
CA ALA A 100 -10.52 14.49 -20.24
C ALA A 100 -9.02 14.23 -19.98
N LYS A 101 -8.24 15.28 -19.72
CA LYS A 101 -6.81 15.15 -19.39
C LYS A 101 -6.57 14.37 -18.10
N LYS A 102 -7.49 14.44 -17.13
CA LYS A 102 -7.43 13.66 -15.87
C LYS A 102 -7.66 12.17 -16.12
N SER A 103 -8.71 11.83 -16.87
CA SER A 103 -9.03 10.46 -17.24
C SER A 103 -7.92 9.83 -18.10
N ASP A 104 -7.39 10.58 -19.06
CA ASP A 104 -6.29 10.14 -19.93
C ASP A 104 -5.00 9.89 -19.13
N TYR A 105 -4.68 10.76 -18.17
CA TYR A 105 -3.55 10.55 -17.26
C TYR A 105 -3.71 9.25 -16.46
N ILE A 106 -4.89 9.03 -15.86
CA ILE A 106 -5.16 7.84 -15.05
C ILE A 106 -5.04 6.56 -15.90
N VAL A 107 -5.64 6.56 -17.09
CA VAL A 107 -5.58 5.44 -18.05
C VAL A 107 -4.13 5.18 -18.48
N GLY A 108 -3.39 6.23 -18.85
CA GLY A 108 -2.00 6.12 -19.27
C GLY A 108 -1.08 5.61 -18.16
N LYS A 109 -1.32 6.03 -16.92
CA LYS A 109 -0.52 5.62 -15.76
C LYS A 109 -0.78 4.18 -15.31
N LEU A 110 -2.04 3.74 -15.34
CA LEU A 110 -2.43 2.40 -14.90
C LEU A 110 -2.37 1.37 -16.04
N GLY A 111 -2.33 1.80 -17.30
CA GLY A 111 -2.36 0.92 -18.47
C GLY A 111 -3.68 0.14 -18.61
N LEU A 112 -4.75 0.62 -17.99
CA LEU A 112 -6.07 -0.02 -17.97
C LEU A 112 -7.11 0.92 -18.60
N ASN A 113 -8.08 0.37 -19.33
CA ASN A 113 -9.10 1.17 -19.96
C ASN A 113 -10.03 1.85 -18.93
N TYR A 114 -10.52 3.03 -19.28
CA TYR A 114 -11.37 3.85 -18.41
C TYR A 114 -12.63 3.11 -17.94
N ARG A 115 -13.27 2.31 -18.80
CA ARG A 115 -14.49 1.57 -18.47
C ARG A 115 -14.27 0.59 -17.32
N TYR A 116 -13.17 -0.14 -17.33
CA TYR A 116 -12.81 -1.06 -16.26
C TYR A 116 -12.49 -0.32 -14.96
N LEU A 117 -11.67 0.73 -15.04
CA LEU A 117 -11.30 1.56 -13.89
C LEU A 117 -12.52 2.22 -13.23
N SER A 118 -13.45 2.76 -14.03
CA SER A 118 -14.69 3.35 -13.52
C SER A 118 -15.57 2.31 -12.85
N LYS A 119 -15.69 1.10 -13.41
CA LYS A 119 -16.50 0.02 -12.82
C LYS A 119 -15.98 -0.40 -11.44
N ILE A 120 -14.67 -0.61 -11.30
CA ILE A 120 -14.09 -1.08 -10.03
C ILE A 120 -14.01 0.02 -8.96
N PHE A 121 -14.04 1.30 -9.35
CA PHE A 121 -13.98 2.41 -8.41
C PHE A 121 -15.37 2.83 -7.90
N SER A 122 -16.40 2.65 -8.73
CA SER A 122 -17.79 2.96 -8.37
C SER A 122 -18.48 1.84 -7.55
N ASN A 123 -17.86 0.67 -7.45
CA ASN A 123 -18.32 -0.47 -6.65
C ASN A 123 -17.62 -0.50 -5.29
#